data_AF-A0A0D7CDQ6-F1
#
_entry.id   AF-A0A0D7CDQ6-F1
#
_cell.length_a   1.000
_cell.length_b   1.000
_cell.length_c   1.000
_cell.angle_alpha   90.00
_cell.angle_beta   90.00
_cell.angle_gamma   90.00
#
_symmetry.space_group_name_H-M   'P 1'
#
loop_
_entity.id
_entity.type
_entity.pdbx_description
1 polymer ?
#
loop_
_entity_poly.entity_id
_entity_poly.type
_entity_poly.pdbx_seq_one_letter_code
_entity_poly.pdbx_strand_id
1 'polypeptide(L)'
;MRSCWDDECIERHEFLGSKLSGFCDRIGLEIGATGPDAAVTAGRLYAASTALHIEGPEVLAACHAAQMASERNDELLTVSRAAYCYRAVHSAGIRVPVRSI
;
A
#
# COMPACT_ATOMS: atom_id res chain seq x y z
N MET A 1 11.85 8.53 11.09
CA MET A 1 10.42 8.18 11.13
C MET A 1 9.68 9.42 10.65
N ARG A 2 8.90 9.38 9.56
CA ARG A 2 8.20 10.56 9.02
C ARG A 2 7.07 10.94 9.98
N SER A 3 7.07 12.17 10.48
CA SER A 3 6.11 12.67 11.48
C SER A 3 5.16 13.75 10.95
N CYS A 4 5.26 14.17 9.68
CA CYS A 4 4.31 15.09 9.07
C CYS A 4 3.82 14.54 7.73
N TRP A 5 2.50 14.56 7.57
CA TRP A 5 1.78 14.15 6.36
C TRP A 5 0.79 15.22 5.87
N ASP A 6 0.79 16.42 6.49
CA ASP A 6 -0.20 17.46 6.26
C ASP A 6 0.33 18.64 5.44
N ASP A 7 -0.61 19.34 4.79
CA ASP A 7 -0.45 20.59 4.03
C ASP A 7 0.19 21.74 4.84
N GLU A 8 0.40 21.56 6.15
CA GLU A 8 1.04 22.50 7.07
C GLU A 8 2.54 22.21 7.30
N CYS A 9 3.11 21.16 6.70
CA CYS A 9 4.52 20.86 6.89
C CYS A 9 5.42 21.85 6.12
N ILE A 10 6.12 22.71 6.86
CA ILE A 10 6.98 23.79 6.34
C ILE A 10 8.37 23.26 5.91
N GLU A 11 8.72 22.02 6.28
CA GLU A 11 9.97 21.40 5.87
C GLU A 11 9.92 20.93 4.42
N ARG A 12 10.92 21.36 3.63
CA ARG A 12 11.08 20.92 2.24
C ARG A 12 11.66 19.51 2.23
N HIS A 13 10.79 18.51 2.28
CA HIS A 13 11.21 17.12 2.19
C HIS A 13 11.74 16.81 0.79
N GLU A 14 12.94 16.23 0.72
CA GLU A 14 13.42 15.69 -0.54
C GLU A 14 12.43 14.63 -1.06
N PHE A 15 12.05 14.77 -2.33
CA PHE A 15 11.22 13.80 -2.99
C PHE A 15 11.99 12.47 -3.12
N LEU A 16 11.60 11.49 -2.30
CA LEU A 16 12.23 10.17 -2.29
C LEU A 16 11.93 9.34 -3.54
N GLY A 17 10.96 9.74 -4.37
CA GLY A 17 10.51 8.94 -5.50
C GLY A 17 11.64 8.60 -6.48
N SER A 18 12.45 9.57 -6.90
CA SER A 18 13.57 9.32 -7.83
C SER A 18 14.66 8.43 -7.24
N LYS A 19 14.95 8.56 -5.94
CA LYS A 19 15.91 7.72 -5.22
C LYS A 19 15.40 6.28 -5.08
N LEU A 20 14.11 6.10 -4.79
CA LEU A 20 13.47 4.79 -4.71
C LEU A 20 13.39 4.13 -6.08
N SER A 21 13.02 4.88 -7.12
CA SER A 21 13.02 4.37 -8.50
C SER A 21 14.39 3.90 -8.93
N GLY A 22 15.43 4.73 -8.75
CA GLY A 22 16.80 4.32 -9.08
C GLY A 22 17.33 3.16 -8.25
N PHE A 23 16.86 2.99 -7.00
CA PHE A 23 17.15 1.80 -6.21
C PHE A 23 16.51 0.56 -6.84
N CYS A 24 15.20 0.59 -7.12
CA CYS A 24 14.47 -0.52 -7.74
C CYS A 24 15.11 -0.95 -9.07
N ASP A 25 15.41 0.01 -9.94
CA ASP A 25 16.06 -0.26 -11.23
C ASP A 25 17.40 -0.99 -11.05
N ARG A 26 18.22 -0.54 -10.08
CA ARG A 26 19.55 -1.13 -9.83
C ARG A 26 19.49 -2.57 -9.34
N ILE A 27 18.44 -2.94 -8.60
CA ILE A 27 18.27 -4.31 -8.07
C ILE A 27 17.32 -5.16 -8.90
N GLY A 28 16.84 -4.65 -10.04
CA GLY A 28 15.94 -5.36 -10.95
C GLY A 28 14.53 -5.55 -10.39
N LEU A 29 14.05 -4.64 -9.53
CA LEU A 29 12.66 -4.64 -9.09
C LEU A 29 11.80 -3.81 -10.03
N GLU A 30 10.71 -4.41 -10.51
CA GLU A 30 9.70 -3.68 -11.27
C GLU A 30 8.83 -2.82 -10.35
N ILE A 31 8.60 -1.58 -10.78
CA ILE A 31 7.68 -0.67 -10.10
C ILE A 31 6.32 -0.81 -10.75
N GLY A 32 5.31 -1.21 -9.98
CA GLY A 32 3.95 -1.29 -10.46
C GLY A 32 3.37 0.09 -10.78
N ALA A 33 2.72 0.21 -11.95
CA ALA A 33 1.94 1.38 -12.28
C ALA A 33 0.54 1.27 -11.65
N THR A 34 0.06 2.34 -11.01
CA THR A 34 -1.31 2.44 -10.50
C THR A 34 -2.06 3.51 -11.29
N GLY A 35 -3.18 3.12 -11.91
CA GLY A 35 -4.10 4.07 -12.55
C GLY A 35 -5.07 4.73 -11.56
N PRO A 36 -5.83 5.75 -12.00
CA PRO A 36 -6.87 6.36 -11.18
C PRO A 36 -7.89 5.36 -10.63
N ASP A 37 -8.28 4.35 -11.41
CA ASP A 37 -9.22 3.30 -10.99
C ASP A 37 -8.66 2.47 -9.83
N ALA A 38 -7.33 2.28 -9.79
CA ALA A 38 -6.67 1.61 -8.67
C ALA A 38 -6.70 2.47 -7.40
N ALA A 39 -6.58 3.79 -7.52
CA ALA A 39 -6.74 4.68 -6.38
C ALA A 39 -8.18 4.66 -5.82
N VAL A 40 -9.18 4.62 -6.70
CA VAL A 40 -10.60 4.54 -6.27
C VAL A 40 -10.87 3.22 -5.54
N THR A 41 -10.42 2.10 -6.09
CA THR A 41 -10.62 0.78 -5.48
C THR A 41 -9.89 0.67 -4.14
N ALA A 42 -8.62 1.10 -4.06
CA ALA A 42 -7.89 1.17 -2.80
C ALA A 42 -8.59 2.08 -1.78
N GLY A 43 -9.14 3.21 -2.20
CA GLY A 43 -9.91 4.11 -1.33
C GLY A 43 -11.18 3.48 -0.77
N ARG A 44 -11.90 2.68 -1.58
CA ARG A 44 -13.07 1.91 -1.11
C ARG A 44 -12.68 0.84 -0.08
N LEU A 45 -11.56 0.15 -0.30
CA LEU A 45 -11.02 -0.83 0.65
C LEU A 45 -10.55 -0.17 1.95
N TYR A 46 -9.95 1.01 1.85
CA TYR A 46 -9.57 1.81 3.02
C TYR A 46 -10.79 2.26 3.81
N ALA A 47 -11.85 2.75 3.16
CA ALA A 47 -13.11 3.09 3.82
C ALA A 47 -13.78 1.88 4.50
N ALA A 48 -13.63 0.67 3.95
CA ALA A 48 -14.07 -0.56 4.63
C ALA A 48 -13.18 -0.90 5.84
N SER A 49 -11.90 -0.53 5.82
CA SER A 49 -10.97 -0.71 6.95
C SER A 49 -11.30 0.24 8.11
N THR A 50 -11.69 1.48 7.80
CA THR A 50 -12.06 2.46 8.84
C THR A 50 -13.32 2.04 9.60
N ALA A 51 -14.27 1.36 8.95
CA ALA A 51 -15.42 0.74 9.61
C ALA A 51 -15.02 -0.35 10.64
N LEU A 52 -13.78 -0.86 10.56
CA LEU A 52 -13.18 -1.80 11.52
C LEU A 52 -12.23 -1.10 12.51
N HIS A 53 -12.18 0.24 12.50
CA HIS A 53 -11.21 1.05 13.25
C HIS A 53 -9.74 0.72 12.93
N ILE A 54 -9.48 0.31 11.69
CA ILE A 54 -8.13 0.07 11.17
C ILE A 54 -7.82 1.18 10.17
N GLU A 55 -7.02 2.14 10.61
CA GLU A 55 -6.76 3.39 9.89
C GLU A 55 -5.25 3.65 9.81
N GLY A 56 -4.86 4.54 8.90
CA GLY A 56 -3.48 4.97 8.76
C GLY A 56 -2.93 4.82 7.35
N PRO A 57 -1.85 5.56 7.02
CA PRO A 57 -1.23 5.53 5.69
C PRO A 57 -0.73 4.14 5.30
N GLU A 58 -0.30 3.31 6.25
CA GLU A 58 0.10 1.93 6.03
C GLU A 58 -1.06 1.03 5.61
N VAL A 59 -2.27 1.30 6.08
CA VAL A 59 -3.48 0.56 5.71
C VAL A 59 -3.89 0.92 4.30
N LEU A 60 -3.84 2.21 3.93
CA LEU A 60 -4.09 2.65 2.57
C LEU A 60 -3.04 2.07 1.59
N ALA A 61 -1.76 2.08 1.97
CA ALA A 61 -0.70 1.47 1.19
C ALA A 61 -0.91 -0.05 1.04
N ALA A 62 -1.35 -0.75 2.10
CA ALA A 62 -1.67 -2.17 2.04
C ALA A 62 -2.85 -2.46 1.11
N CYS A 63 -3.89 -1.61 1.10
CA CYS A 63 -5.02 -1.72 0.17
C CYS A 63 -4.55 -1.61 -1.29
N HIS A 64 -3.66 -0.65 -1.59
CA HIS A 64 -3.05 -0.52 -2.91
C HIS A 64 -2.20 -1.74 -3.29
N ALA A 65 -1.34 -2.20 -2.38
CA ALA A 65 -0.46 -3.33 -2.63
C ALA A 65 -1.26 -4.61 -2.87
N ALA A 66 -2.31 -4.85 -2.08
CA ALA A 66 -3.14 -6.03 -2.23
C ALA A 66 -3.97 -5.99 -3.52
N GLN A 67 -4.52 -4.85 -3.90
CA GLN A 67 -5.19 -4.72 -5.20
C GLN A 67 -4.22 -5.06 -6.35
N MET A 68 -3.03 -4.48 -6.34
CA MET A 68 -2.03 -4.70 -7.39
C MET A 68 -1.60 -6.17 -7.48
N ALA A 69 -1.38 -6.81 -6.33
CA ALA A 69 -1.08 -8.24 -6.28
C ALA A 69 -2.24 -9.09 -6.82
N SER A 70 -3.48 -8.71 -6.50
CA SER A 70 -4.67 -9.40 -7.01
C SER A 70 -4.81 -9.31 -8.52
N GLU A 71 -4.56 -8.13 -9.10
CA GLU A 71 -4.64 -7.91 -10.56
C GLU A 71 -3.57 -8.70 -11.32
N ARG A 72 -2.41 -8.90 -10.70
CA ARG A 72 -1.27 -9.61 -11.28
C ARG A 72 -1.25 -11.10 -10.98
N ASN A 73 -2.14 -11.59 -10.11
CA ASN A 73 -2.10 -12.94 -9.53
C ASN A 73 -0.77 -13.25 -8.81
N ASP A 74 -0.19 -12.23 -8.18
CA ASP A 74 1.06 -12.35 -7.43
C ASP A 74 0.80 -12.61 -5.95
N GLU A 75 1.81 -13.18 -5.28
CA GLU A 75 1.85 -13.28 -3.83
C GLU A 75 2.32 -11.96 -3.21
N LEU A 76 1.62 -11.51 -2.16
CA LEU A 76 1.99 -10.32 -1.42
C LEU A 76 2.86 -10.71 -0.22
N LEU A 77 4.09 -10.18 -0.20
CA LEU A 77 5.00 -10.33 0.92
C LEU A 77 4.72 -9.26 1.98
N THR A 78 4.60 -9.68 3.23
CA THR A 78 4.38 -8.77 4.36
C THR A 78 5.14 -9.25 5.59
N VAL A 79 5.19 -8.42 6.64
CA VAL A 79 5.69 -8.83 7.96
C VAL A 79 4.50 -9.18 8.86
N SER A 80 4.67 -10.11 9.80
CA SER A 80 3.56 -10.56 10.66
C SER A 80 2.84 -9.42 11.39
N ARG A 81 3.59 -8.40 11.83
CA ARG A 81 3.01 -7.23 12.49
C ARG A 81 2.12 -6.37 11.60
N ALA A 82 2.22 -6.48 10.28
CA ALA A 82 1.43 -5.71 9.31
C ALA A 82 0.25 -6.50 8.74
N ALA A 83 0.05 -7.76 9.17
CA ALA A 83 -1.05 -8.60 8.71
C ALA A 83 -2.44 -7.97 8.94
N TYR A 84 -2.58 -7.14 9.99
CA TYR A 84 -3.83 -6.44 10.29
C TYR A 84 -4.25 -5.47 9.18
N CYS A 85 -3.30 -4.92 8.41
CA CYS A 85 -3.59 -3.97 7.33
C CYS A 85 -4.39 -4.57 6.17
N TYR A 86 -4.43 -5.90 6.06
CA TYR A 86 -5.11 -6.62 4.98
C TYR A 86 -6.50 -7.14 5.39
N ARG A 87 -6.96 -6.88 6.62
CA ARG A 87 -8.23 -7.42 7.13
C ARG A 87 -9.43 -7.07 6.25
N ALA A 88 -9.58 -5.78 5.89
CA ALA A 88 -10.71 -5.35 5.06
C ALA A 88 -10.61 -5.88 3.62
N VAL A 89 -9.39 -6.05 3.10
CA VAL A 89 -9.14 -6.66 1.79
C VAL A 89 -9.66 -8.10 1.78
N HIS A 90 -9.34 -8.88 2.81
CA HIS A 90 -9.85 -10.25 2.95
C HIS A 90 -11.37 -10.28 3.14
N SER A 91 -11.93 -9.37 3.95
CA SER A 91 -13.38 -9.25 4.13
C SER A 91 -14.12 -8.83 2.86
N ALA A 92 -13.49 -8.04 1.98
CA ALA A 92 -14.02 -7.66 0.67
C ALA A 92 -13.92 -8.79 -0.37
N GLY A 93 -13.38 -9.96 0.00
CA GLY A 93 -13.26 -11.11 -0.89
C GLY A 93 -12.12 -11.02 -1.89
N ILE A 94 -11.21 -10.06 -1.75
CA ILE A 94 -10.01 -9.97 -2.58
C ILE A 94 -9.07 -11.12 -2.20
N ARG A 95 -8.86 -12.03 -3.15
CA ARG A 95 -8.03 -13.23 -2.96
C ARG A 95 -6.59 -12.91 -3.35
N VAL A 96 -5.83 -12.44 -2.37
CA VAL A 96 -4.39 -12.25 -2.49
C VAL A 96 -3.70 -13.24 -1.57
N PRO A 97 -2.83 -14.13 -2.08
CA PRO A 97 -1.97 -14.94 -1.24
C PRO A 97 -1.05 -14.00 -0.45
N VAL A 98 -1.17 -13.99 0.88
CA VAL A 98 -0.31 -13.16 1.73
C VAL A 98 0.69 -14.08 2.43
N ARG A 99 1.98 -13.86 2.18
CA ARG A 99 3.08 -14.57 2.86
C ARG A 99 3.77 -13.64 3.84
N SER A 100 3.79 -14.05 5.10
CA SER A 100 4.60 -13.38 6.11
C SER A 100 6.07 -13.81 5.99
N ILE A 101 6.98 -12.84 5.99
CA ILE A 101 8.44 -13.01 6.08
C ILE A 101 8.99 -12.46 7.39
#